data_AF-A0A0M0GBX0-F1
#
_entry.id   AF-A0A0M0GBX0-F1
#
_cell.length_a   1.000
_cell.length_b   1.000
_cell.length_c   1.000
_cell.angle_alpha   90.00
_cell.angle_beta   90.00
_cell.angle_gamma   90.00
#
_symmetry.space_group_name_H-M   'P 1'
#
loop_
_entity.id
_entity.type
_entity.pdbx_description
1 polymer ?
#
loop_
_entity_poly.entity_id
_entity_poly.type
_entity_poly.pdbx_seq_one_letter_code
_entity_poly.pdbx_strand_id
1 'polypeptide(L)' 'MENKIIKQGSIHMKTMDKNLFIKWATKRMEFLKDRIDRDFGGGLVDDLGKFNEIKMIKEAAERGEFDIKVWE' A
#
# COMPACT_ATOMS: atom_id res chain seq x y z
N MET A 1 40.26 12.57 -24.89
CA MET A 1 38.89 12.94 -24.50
C MET A 1 38.43 11.90 -23.49
N GLU A 2 38.37 12.28 -22.22
CA GLU A 2 38.05 11.37 -21.12
C GLU A 2 36.55 11.04 -21.13
N ASN A 3 36.25 9.75 -21.23
CA ASN A 3 34.88 9.25 -21.20
C ASN A 3 34.38 9.34 -19.75
N LYS A 4 33.56 10.36 -19.45
CA LYS A 4 32.91 10.49 -18.14
C LYS A 4 31.89 9.37 -18.01
N ILE A 5 32.22 8.36 -17.20
CA ILE A 5 31.29 7.30 -16.77
C ILE A 5 30.15 7.98 -16.01
N ILE A 6 28.97 8.05 -16.64
CA ILE A 6 27.75 8.49 -15.98
C ILE A 6 27.38 7.37 -15.00
N LYS A 7 27.69 7.57 -13.71
CA LYS A 7 27.18 6.70 -12.63
C LYS A 7 25.67 6.84 -12.60
N GLN A 8 24.96 5.92 -13.24
CA GLN A 8 23.53 5.72 -13.00
C GLN A 8 23.38 5.41 -11.52
N GLY A 9 22.84 6.37 -10.76
CA GLY A 9 22.46 6.15 -9.38
C GLY A 9 21.46 5.00 -9.38
N SER A 10 21.88 3.85 -8.87
CA SER A 10 21.03 2.69 -8.70
C SER A 10 19.92 3.05 -7.73
N ILE A 11 18.73 3.39 -8.25
CA ILE A 11 17.50 3.50 -7.46
C ILE A 11 17.30 2.13 -6.83
N HIS A 12 17.64 2.00 -5.54
CA HIS A 12 17.42 0.78 -4.80
C HIS A 12 15.92 0.63 -4.61
N MET A 13 15.29 -0.07 -5.55
CA MET A 13 13.89 -0.42 -5.51
C MET A 13 13.68 -1.34 -4.30
N LYS A 14 13.20 -0.79 -3.18
CA LYS A 14 12.84 -1.59 -2.01
C LYS A 14 11.52 -2.27 -2.30
N THR A 15 11.59 -3.49 -2.82
CA THR A 15 10.41 -4.36 -2.96
C THR A 15 9.86 -4.67 -1.57
N MET A 16 8.60 -4.34 -1.31
CA MET A 16 7.91 -4.80 -0.11
C MET A 16 7.52 -6.27 -0.33
N ASP A 17 7.92 -7.15 0.60
CA ASP A 17 7.48 -8.54 0.60
C ASP A 17 5.94 -8.63 0.67
N LYS A 18 5.33 -9.57 -0.06
CA LYS A 18 3.88 -9.76 -0.10
C LYS A 18 3.28 -9.90 1.30
N ASN A 19 3.92 -10.64 2.20
CA ASN A 19 3.41 -10.83 3.56
C ASN A 19 3.53 -9.54 4.38
N LEU A 20 4.59 -8.75 4.13
CA LEU A 20 4.75 -7.45 4.76
C LEU A 20 3.66 -6.47 4.32
N PHE A 21 3.32 -6.46 3.02
CA PHE A 21 2.19 -5.68 2.50
C PHE A 21 0.87 -6.12 3.12
N ILE A 22 0.57 -7.42 3.12
CA ILE A 22 -0.69 -7.96 3.68
C ILE A 22 -0.80 -7.55 5.16
N LYS A 23 0.29 -7.65 5.93
CA LYS A 23 0.32 -7.23 7.34
C LYS A 23 0.07 -5.73 7.51
N TRP A 24 0.65 -4.89 6.64
CA TRP A 24 0.40 -3.45 6.63
C TRP A 24 -1.06 -3.15 6.29
N ALA A 25 -1.59 -3.78 5.24
CA ALA A 25 -2.96 -3.57 4.77
C ALA A 25 -3.98 -3.94 5.86
N THR A 26 -3.81 -5.09 6.51
CA THR A 26 -4.67 -5.53 7.62
C THR A 26 -4.70 -4.50 8.76
N LYS A 27 -3.53 -4.06 9.24
CA LYS A 27 -3.47 -3.05 10.32
C LYS A 27 -4.10 -1.72 9.91
N ARG A 28 -3.91 -1.32 8.66
CA ARG A 28 -4.48 -0.07 8.15
C ARG A 28 -6.00 -0.15 8.05
N MET A 29 -6.51 -1.30 7.59
CA MET A 29 -7.95 -1.56 7.54
C MET A 29 -8.59 -1.60 8.93
N GLU A 30 -7.95 -2.25 9.92
CA GLU A 30 -8.42 -2.25 11.32
C GLU A 30 -8.55 -0.82 11.87
N PHE A 31 -7.52 0.01 11.68
CA PHE A 31 -7.56 1.41 12.12
C PHE A 31 -8.68 2.22 11.44
N LEU A 32 -8.87 2.05 10.13
CA LEU A 32 -9.93 2.74 9.40
C LEU A 32 -11.30 2.25 9.84
N LYS A 33 -11.47 0.94 10.03
CA LYS A 33 -12.70 0.34 10.54
C LYS A 33 -13.08 0.89 11.91
N ASP A 34 -12.12 0.95 12.84
CA ASP A 34 -12.36 1.52 14.18
C ASP A 34 -12.81 2.99 14.11
N ARG A 35 -12.35 3.75 13.13
CA ARG A 35 -12.79 5.14 12.93
C ARG A 35 -14.20 5.21 12.37
N ILE A 36 -14.47 4.45 11.31
CA ILE A 36 -15.79 4.37 10.65
C ILE A 36 -16.86 3.89 11.64
N ASP A 37 -16.57 2.86 12.42
CA ASP A 37 -17.53 2.29 13.39
C ASP A 37 -17.84 3.29 14.54
N ARG A 38 -16.95 4.24 14.80
CA ARG A 38 -17.15 5.33 15.77
C ARG A 38 -17.80 6.58 15.17
N ASP A 39 -18.00 6.62 13.86
CA ASP A 39 -18.62 7.74 13.17
C ASP A 39 -20.14 7.59 13.14
N PHE A 40 -20.79 8.16 14.15
CA PHE A 40 -22.25 8.24 14.23
C PHE A 40 -22.85 9.31 13.30
N GLY A 41 -22.02 10.16 12.66
CA GLY A 41 -22.45 11.32 11.87
C GLY A 41 -22.25 11.20 10.36
N GLY A 42 -21.64 10.10 9.88
CA GLY A 42 -21.44 9.84 8.45
C GLY A 42 -20.40 10.76 7.77
N GLY A 43 -19.51 11.38 8.54
CA GLY A 43 -18.46 12.26 8.04
C GLY A 43 -17.21 11.56 7.51
N LEU A 44 -17.13 10.23 7.61
CA LEU A 44 -15.94 9.45 7.25
C LEU A 44 -16.03 8.71 5.90
N VAL A 45 -16.73 9.30 4.92
CA VAL A 45 -16.83 8.74 3.55
C VAL A 45 -15.46 8.49 2.93
N ASP A 46 -14.50 9.40 3.14
CA ASP A 46 -13.12 9.26 2.63
C ASP A 46 -12.37 8.08 3.26
N ASP A 47 -12.59 7.82 4.56
CA ASP A 47 -11.97 6.70 5.25
C ASP A 47 -12.60 5.37 4.81
N LEU A 48 -13.90 5.35 4.54
CA LEU A 48 -14.58 4.21 3.94
C LEU A 48 -14.06 3.92 2.51
N GLY A 49 -13.85 4.97 1.70
CA GLY A 49 -13.22 4.86 0.39
C GLY A 49 -11.84 4.21 0.48
N LYS A 50 -10.97 4.74 1.33
CA LYS A 50 -9.62 4.19 1.58
C LYS A 50 -9.66 2.77 2.10
N PHE A 51 -10.62 2.44 2.97
CA PHE A 51 -10.79 1.07 3.47
C PHE A 51 -11.10 0.10 2.32
N ASN A 52 -12.03 0.47 1.43
CA ASN A 52 -12.42 -0.36 0.30
C ASN A 52 -11.29 -0.53 -0.72
N GLU A 53 -10.53 0.54 -1.01
CA GLU A 53 -9.36 0.47 -1.89
C GLU A 53 -8.29 -0.48 -1.35
N ILE A 54 -7.92 -0.32 -0.07
CA ILE A 54 -6.91 -1.18 0.56
C ILE A 54 -7.40 -2.63 0.61
N LYS A 55 -8.68 -2.86 0.91
CA LYS A 55 -9.29 -4.19 0.89
C LYS A 55 -9.15 -4.84 -0.48
N MET A 56 -9.50 -4.13 -1.55
CA MET A 56 -9.41 -4.65 -2.91
C MET A 56 -7.98 -5.04 -3.28
N ILE A 57 -7.00 -4.18 -2.97
CA ILE A 57 -5.58 -4.45 -3.28
C ILE A 57 -5.06 -5.61 -2.43
N LYS A 58 -5.43 -5.69 -1.15
CA LYS A 58 -5.08 -6.82 -0.26
C LYS A 58 -5.59 -8.15 -0.80
N GLU A 59 -6.86 -8.21 -1.18
CA GLU A 59 -7.46 -9.45 -1.67
C GLU A 59 -6.82 -9.90 -2.99
N ALA A 60 -6.54 -8.97 -3.89
CA ALA A 60 -5.85 -9.27 -5.15
C ALA A 60 -4.41 -9.75 -4.92
N ALA A 61 -3.71 -9.15 -3.96
CA ALA A 61 -2.40 -9.61 -3.51
C ALA A 61 -2.46 -11.04 -2.93
N GLU A 62 -3.45 -11.35 -2.10
CA GLU A 62 -3.67 -12.67 -1.51
C GLU A 62 -3.90 -13.73 -2.60
N ARG A 63 -4.73 -13.41 -3.60
CA ARG A 63 -4.96 -14.24 -4.80
C ARG A 63 -3.75 -14.39 -5.72
N GLY A 64 -2.72 -13.56 -5.54
CA GLY A 64 -1.50 -13.60 -6.36
C GLY A 64 -1.72 -13.00 -7.76
N GLU A 65 -2.65 -12.06 -7.89
CA GLU A 65 -2.99 -11.43 -9.17
C GLU A 65 -1.90 -10.46 -9.67
N PHE A 66 -1.01 -9.99 -8.78
CA PHE A 66 0.12 -9.14 -9.14
C PHE A 66 1.25 -9.19 -8.10
N ASP A 67 2.47 -8.92 -8.57
CA ASP A 67 3.61 -8.60 -7.72
C ASP A 67 3.50 -7.14 -7.23
N ILE A 68 3.59 -6.95 -5.92
CA ILE A 68 3.50 -5.62 -5.31
C ILE A 68 4.85 -4.91 -5.40
N LYS A 69 4.86 -3.76 -6.07
CA LYS A 69 5.97 -2.83 -6.09
C LYS A 69 5.49 -1.48 -5.55
N VAL A 70 5.89 -1.15 -4.32
CA VAL A 70 5.57 0.14 -3.71
C VAL A 70 6.70 1.12 -4.03
N TRP A 71 6.33 2.30 -4.53
CA TRP A 71 7.24 3.43 -4.71
C TRP A 71 7.07 4.36 -3.50
N GLU A 72 8.16 4.65 -2.78
CA GLU A 72 8.21 5.74 -1.79
C GLU A 72 8.48 7.07 -2.50
#